data_AF-A0A0B2BWY8-F1
#
_entry.id   AF-A0A0B2BWY8-F1
#
_cell.length_a   1.000
_cell.length_b   1.000
_cell.length_c   1.000
_cell.angle_alpha   90.00
_cell.angle_beta   90.00
_cell.angle_gamma   90.00
#
_symmetry.space_group_name_H-M   'P 1'
#
loop_
_entity.id
_entity.type
_entity.pdbx_description
1 polymer ?
#
loop_
_entity_poly.entity_id
_entity_poly.type
_entity_poly.pdbx_seq_one_letter_code
_entity_poly.pdbx_strand_id
1 'polypeptide(L)'
;MDEVVKMEKPAAAARQAFWSMYEDRDPASADDRKMAGATVRWRAVPDTRMVVSRFTQESGVGLFLRGTWGQKVATIAHRLRAADDQLSADLGTGLGDPDHPYTTLLPVDWTDAEAVTAAIEWLVRRTDDYADAVAKHLRADGPGRSPDQQSYVRI
;
A
#
# COMPACT_ATOMS: atom_id res chain seq x y z
N MET A 1 -16.17 22.01 7.00
CA MET A 1 -16.74 21.15 5.95
C MET A 1 -15.58 20.76 5.08
N ASP A 2 -14.97 19.61 5.37
CA ASP A 2 -13.90 19.04 4.56
C ASP A 2 -14.44 18.69 3.18
N GLU A 3 -13.91 19.37 2.17
CA GLU A 3 -14.15 19.04 0.78
C GLU A 3 -13.46 17.70 0.50
N VAL A 4 -14.26 16.65 0.41
CA VAL A 4 -13.80 15.34 -0.07
C VAL A 4 -13.41 15.54 -1.54
N VAL A 5 -12.13 15.79 -1.78
CA VAL A 5 -11.56 15.86 -3.13
C VAL A 5 -11.92 14.55 -3.84
N LYS A 6 -12.87 14.64 -4.77
CA LYS A 6 -13.31 13.52 -5.58
C LYS A 6 -12.13 13.16 -6.49
N MET A 7 -11.41 12.10 -6.15
CA MET A 7 -10.28 11.61 -6.93
C MET A 7 -10.78 11.10 -8.29
N GLU A 8 -10.65 11.91 -9.32
CA GLU A 8 -10.93 11.50 -10.69
C GLU A 8 -9.81 10.59 -11.21
N LYS A 9 -10.19 9.58 -11.99
CA LYS A 9 -9.33 8.47 -12.41
C LYS A 9 -8.90 8.69 -13.86
N PRO A 10 -7.69 8.25 -14.29
CA PRO A 10 -7.29 8.36 -15.69
C PRO A 10 -8.26 7.59 -16.58
N ALA A 11 -8.37 7.95 -17.85
CA ALA A 11 -9.22 7.23 -18.80
C ALA A 11 -8.94 5.71 -18.75
N ALA A 12 -9.99 4.88 -18.85
CA ALA A 12 -9.89 3.44 -18.61
C ALA A 12 -8.82 2.75 -19.48
N ALA A 13 -8.67 3.18 -20.75
CA ALA A 13 -7.67 2.67 -21.67
C ALA A 13 -6.24 3.00 -21.25
N ALA A 14 -5.96 4.26 -20.88
CA ALA A 14 -4.62 4.68 -20.42
C ALA A 14 -4.20 3.91 -19.16
N ARG A 15 -5.16 3.69 -18.25
CA ARG A 15 -4.95 2.89 -17.04
C ARG A 15 -4.63 1.43 -17.34
N GLN A 16 -5.35 0.82 -18.29
CA GLN A 16 -5.10 -0.55 -18.69
C GLN A 16 -3.72 -0.68 -19.33
N ALA A 17 -3.33 0.27 -20.20
CA ALA A 17 -1.99 0.30 -20.79
C ALA A 17 -0.90 0.43 -19.73
N PHE A 18 -1.06 1.34 -18.76
CA PHE A 18 -0.12 1.49 -17.65
C PHE A 18 0.08 0.19 -16.88
N TRP A 19 -1.00 -0.47 -16.47
CA TRP A 19 -0.88 -1.72 -15.70
C TRP A 19 -0.35 -2.88 -16.53
N SER A 20 -0.61 -2.90 -17.84
CA SER A 20 0.00 -3.90 -18.73
C SER A 20 1.52 -3.73 -18.78
N MET A 21 1.99 -2.51 -19.01
CA MET A 21 3.44 -2.21 -19.02
C MET A 21 4.09 -2.44 -17.65
N TYR A 22 3.35 -2.16 -16.56
CA TYR A 22 3.80 -2.47 -15.20
C TYR A 22 3.97 -3.99 -15.00
N GLU A 23 3.00 -4.80 -15.45
CA GLU A 23 3.06 -6.27 -15.37
C GLU A 23 4.23 -6.84 -16.19
N ASP A 24 4.56 -6.24 -17.34
CA ASP A 24 5.76 -6.61 -18.12
C ASP A 24 7.07 -6.29 -17.37
N ARG A 25 7.09 -5.19 -16.60
CA ARG A 25 8.28 -4.75 -15.86
C ARG A 25 8.49 -5.51 -14.56
N ASP A 26 7.40 -5.87 -13.90
CA ASP A 26 7.38 -6.61 -12.64
C ASP A 26 6.44 -7.82 -12.77
N PRO A 27 6.93 -8.95 -13.31
CA PRO A 27 6.12 -10.15 -13.54
C PRO A 27 5.52 -10.74 -12.27
N ALA A 28 6.14 -10.51 -11.11
CA ALA A 28 5.58 -10.93 -9.83
C ALA A 28 4.25 -10.24 -9.50
N SER A 29 3.94 -9.13 -10.18
CA SER A 29 2.66 -8.45 -10.04
C SER A 29 1.46 -9.15 -10.69
N ALA A 30 1.69 -10.20 -11.46
CA ALA A 30 0.61 -11.01 -12.03
C ALA A 30 -0.28 -11.64 -10.93
N ASP A 31 0.32 -12.01 -9.79
CA ASP A 31 -0.39 -12.60 -8.65
C ASP A 31 -1.03 -11.55 -7.73
N ASP A 32 -0.77 -10.26 -7.98
CA ASP A 32 -1.30 -9.19 -7.15
C ASP A 32 -2.81 -9.05 -7.30
N ARG A 33 -3.49 -8.81 -6.18
CA ARG A 33 -4.94 -8.69 -6.18
C ARG A 33 -5.36 -7.38 -6.84
N LYS A 34 -6.26 -7.48 -7.82
CA LYS A 34 -6.83 -6.35 -8.58
C LYS A 34 -8.09 -5.83 -7.88
N MET A 35 -8.13 -4.54 -7.54
CA MET A 35 -9.20 -3.90 -6.76
C MET A 35 -9.75 -2.63 -7.43
N ALA A 36 -10.92 -2.16 -6.96
CA ALA A 36 -11.52 -0.86 -7.30
C ALA A 36 -11.70 -0.56 -8.82
N GLY A 37 -12.09 -1.56 -9.60
CA GLY A 37 -12.19 -1.42 -11.06
C GLY A 37 -10.81 -1.37 -11.73
N ALA A 38 -9.88 -2.20 -11.23
CA ALA A 38 -8.49 -2.33 -11.69
C ALA A 38 -7.62 -1.07 -11.55
N THR A 39 -8.02 -0.09 -10.73
CA THR A 39 -7.19 1.10 -10.44
C THR A 39 -6.21 0.87 -9.32
N VAL A 40 -6.41 -0.21 -8.56
CA VAL A 40 -5.61 -0.55 -7.38
C VAL A 40 -5.08 -1.97 -7.52
N ARG A 41 -3.81 -2.16 -7.18
CA ARG A 41 -3.10 -3.46 -7.13
C ARG A 41 -2.53 -3.66 -5.74
N TRP A 42 -2.91 -4.74 -5.06
CA TRP A 42 -2.40 -5.07 -3.73
C TRP A 42 -1.34 -6.16 -3.81
N ARG A 43 -0.14 -5.82 -3.35
CA ARG A 43 0.93 -6.79 -3.11
C ARG A 43 0.92 -7.19 -1.66
N ALA A 44 0.72 -8.47 -1.38
CA ALA A 44 0.87 -8.96 -0.01
C ALA A 44 2.34 -8.94 0.40
N VAL A 45 2.60 -8.54 1.64
CA VAL A 45 3.94 -8.69 2.25
C VAL A 45 3.90 -9.94 3.13
N PRO A 46 4.63 -11.00 2.78
CA PRO A 46 4.62 -12.27 3.53
C PRO A 46 4.86 -12.07 5.03
N ASP A 47 4.24 -12.91 5.85
CA ASP A 47 4.44 -12.95 7.30
C ASP A 47 4.20 -11.65 8.06
N THR A 48 3.52 -10.65 7.48
CA THR A 48 3.27 -9.37 8.16
C THR A 48 1.78 -9.06 8.33
N ARG A 49 0.90 -9.75 7.60
CA ARG A 49 -0.53 -9.40 7.43
C ARG A 49 -0.74 -7.97 6.90
N MET A 50 0.24 -7.45 6.18
CA MET A 50 0.18 -6.15 5.51
C MET A 50 0.17 -6.32 4.00
N VAL A 51 -0.32 -5.31 3.30
CA VAL A 51 -0.22 -5.22 1.86
C VAL A 51 0.25 -3.82 1.45
N VAL A 52 1.02 -3.77 0.37
CA VAL A 52 1.34 -2.53 -0.33
C VAL A 52 0.24 -2.28 -1.36
N SER A 53 -0.50 -1.20 -1.17
CA SER A 53 -1.62 -0.82 -2.04
C SER A 53 -1.15 0.23 -3.04
N ARG A 54 -0.89 -0.18 -4.29
CA ARG A 54 -0.53 0.73 -5.39
C ARG A 54 -1.78 1.18 -6.13
N PHE A 55 -1.77 2.40 -6.61
CA PHE A 55 -2.89 2.97 -7.33
C PHE A 55 -2.45 3.94 -8.43
N THR A 56 -3.33 4.10 -9.42
CA THR A 56 -3.26 5.17 -10.44
C THR A 56 -4.44 6.12 -10.26
N GLN A 57 -4.18 7.42 -10.37
CA GLN A 57 -5.17 8.49 -10.39
C GLN A 57 -4.78 9.56 -11.43
N GLU A 58 -5.65 10.53 -11.70
CA GLU A 58 -5.37 11.53 -12.75
C GLU A 58 -4.09 12.31 -12.49
N SER A 59 -3.81 12.67 -11.23
CA SER A 59 -2.58 13.41 -10.91
C SER A 59 -1.32 12.55 -10.90
N GLY A 60 -1.42 11.22 -10.97
CA GLY A 60 -0.26 10.34 -11.06
C GLY A 60 -0.43 8.97 -10.42
N VAL A 61 0.66 8.42 -9.90
CA VAL A 61 0.69 7.07 -9.32
C VAL A 61 1.19 7.12 -7.89
N GLY A 62 0.67 6.23 -7.04
CA GLY A 62 1.07 6.22 -5.65
C GLY A 62 0.89 4.87 -5.00
N LEU A 63 1.34 4.81 -3.76
CA LEU A 63 1.15 3.64 -2.92
C LEU A 63 1.09 4.03 -1.44
N PHE A 64 0.49 3.15 -0.65
CA PHE A 64 0.38 3.29 0.81
C PHE A 64 0.28 1.90 1.46
N LEU A 65 0.42 1.84 2.78
CA LEU A 65 0.29 0.60 3.54
C LEU A 65 -1.14 0.36 4.00
N ARG A 66 -1.58 -0.89 4.01
CA ARG A 66 -2.86 -1.27 4.61
C ARG A 66 -2.83 -2.72 5.09
N GLY A 67 -3.85 -3.09 5.86
CA GLY A 67 -4.03 -4.48 6.29
C GLY A 67 -4.51 -5.35 5.13
N THR A 68 -4.38 -6.66 5.30
CA THR A 68 -4.98 -7.63 4.37
C THR A 68 -6.50 -7.48 4.24
N TRP A 69 -7.09 -8.13 3.24
CA TRP A 69 -8.52 -8.13 3.00
C TRP A 69 -9.33 -8.44 4.27
N GLY A 70 -10.37 -7.63 4.53
CA GLY A 70 -11.24 -7.78 5.71
C GLY A 70 -10.70 -7.15 6.99
N GLN A 71 -9.43 -6.74 7.04
CA GLN A 71 -8.89 -6.01 8.18
C GLN A 71 -9.13 -4.51 8.02
N LYS A 72 -9.72 -3.89 9.04
CA LYS A 72 -9.85 -2.43 9.10
C LYS A 72 -8.48 -1.84 9.42
N VAL A 73 -8.21 -0.64 8.89
CA VAL A 73 -7.05 0.19 9.25
C VAL A 73 -6.91 0.29 10.77
N ALA A 74 -8.01 0.50 11.50
CA ALA A 74 -8.01 0.56 12.96
C ALA A 74 -7.38 -0.68 13.62
N THR A 75 -7.51 -1.86 13.00
CA THR A 75 -6.95 -3.12 13.48
C THR A 75 -5.43 -3.19 13.34
N ILE A 76 -4.84 -2.51 12.35
CA ILE A 76 -3.39 -2.49 12.13
C ILE A 76 -2.72 -1.20 12.63
N ALA A 77 -3.49 -0.17 12.95
CA ALA A 77 -2.99 1.15 13.34
C ALA A 77 -2.06 1.09 14.56
N HIS A 78 -2.32 0.21 15.52
CA HIS A 78 -1.45 0.04 16.68
C HIS A 78 -0.06 -0.49 16.30
N ARG A 79 0.02 -1.43 15.33
CA ARG A 79 1.28 -1.99 14.83
C ARG A 79 2.07 -0.96 14.05
N LEU A 80 1.38 -0.21 13.17
CA LEU A 80 2.00 0.88 12.42
C LEU A 80 2.56 1.95 13.35
N ARG A 81 1.77 2.40 14.35
CA ARG A 81 2.24 3.38 15.35
C ARG A 81 3.42 2.87 16.18
N ALA A 82 3.44 1.60 16.53
CA ALA A 82 4.54 1.01 17.30
C ALA A 82 5.87 0.96 16.52
N ALA A 83 5.80 0.94 15.19
CA ALA A 83 6.97 0.91 14.30
C ALA A 83 7.15 2.22 13.52
N ASP A 84 6.49 3.31 13.94
CA ASP A 84 6.37 4.52 13.11
C ASP A 84 7.72 5.19 12.86
N ASP A 85 8.57 5.30 13.88
CA ASP A 85 9.89 5.90 13.75
C ASP A 85 10.75 5.14 12.73
N GLN A 86 10.72 3.80 12.77
CA GLN A 86 11.52 2.97 11.88
C GLN A 86 10.97 2.94 10.45
N LEU A 87 9.65 2.82 10.31
CA LEU A 87 9.00 2.87 9.00
C LEU A 87 9.16 4.24 8.35
N SER A 88 9.00 5.32 9.12
CA SER A 88 9.18 6.68 8.63
C SER A 88 10.62 6.94 8.19
N ALA A 89 11.61 6.39 8.90
CA ALA A 89 13.01 6.49 8.51
C ALA A 89 13.31 5.73 7.21
N ASP A 90 12.84 4.49 7.08
CA ASP A 90 13.10 3.66 5.89
C ASP A 90 12.29 4.14 4.67
N LEU A 91 11.08 4.67 4.88
CA LEU A 91 10.22 5.15 3.80
C LEU A 91 10.40 6.64 3.53
N GLY A 92 10.98 7.45 4.42
CA GLY A 92 11.06 8.91 4.21
C GLY A 92 9.68 9.60 4.10
N THR A 93 8.62 8.96 4.55
CA THR A 93 7.27 9.53 4.70
C THR A 93 6.69 9.05 6.03
N GLY A 94 5.88 9.87 6.69
CA GLY A 94 5.28 9.53 7.99
C GLY A 94 3.94 8.82 7.88
N LEU A 95 3.39 8.41 9.02
CA LEU A 95 2.08 7.74 9.11
C LEU A 95 0.98 8.51 8.35
N GLY A 96 0.94 9.85 8.43
CA GLY A 96 0.02 10.67 7.63
C GLY A 96 -1.47 10.39 7.89
N ASP A 97 -2.26 10.33 6.82
CA ASP A 97 -3.69 10.01 6.86
C ASP A 97 -3.90 8.58 7.43
N PRO A 98 -4.68 8.40 8.50
CA PRO A 98 -4.95 7.07 9.03
C PRO A 98 -5.53 6.11 7.98
N ASP A 99 -6.37 6.57 7.06
CA ASP A 99 -6.98 5.69 6.05
C ASP A 99 -6.00 5.30 4.93
N HIS A 100 -4.93 6.08 4.75
CA HIS A 100 -3.89 5.88 3.74
C HIS A 100 -2.48 6.10 4.32
N PRO A 101 -2.04 5.25 5.25
CA PRO A 101 -0.84 5.52 5.99
C PRO A 101 0.42 5.35 5.15
N TYR A 102 1.40 6.23 5.38
CA TYR A 102 2.62 6.28 4.58
C TYR A 102 2.32 6.47 3.09
N THR A 103 1.32 7.28 2.72
CA THR A 103 1.06 7.54 1.31
C THR A 103 2.24 8.28 0.69
N THR A 104 2.74 7.75 -0.42
CA THR A 104 3.63 8.48 -1.34
C THR A 104 2.97 8.56 -2.71
N LEU A 105 2.98 9.74 -3.32
CA LEU A 105 2.45 10.01 -4.65
C LEU A 105 3.55 10.58 -5.54
N LEU A 106 3.70 10.04 -6.74
CA LEU A 106 4.48 10.61 -7.82
C LEU A 106 3.52 11.25 -8.84
N PRO A 107 3.61 12.57 -9.08
CA PRO A 107 2.89 13.20 -10.16
C PRO A 107 3.31 12.65 -11.52
N VAL A 108 2.35 12.44 -12.42
CA VAL A 108 2.63 11.91 -13.77
C VAL A 108 1.87 12.73 -14.80
N ASP A 109 2.58 13.18 -15.83
CA ASP A 109 1.95 13.63 -17.07
C ASP A 109 1.62 12.39 -17.91
N TRP A 110 0.34 12.03 -17.97
CA TRP A 110 -0.14 10.86 -18.70
C TRP A 110 -0.06 11.01 -20.23
N THR A 111 0.25 12.20 -20.73
CA THR A 111 0.44 12.47 -22.16
C THR A 111 1.89 12.27 -22.62
N ASP A 112 2.83 12.19 -21.67
CA ASP A 112 4.24 11.94 -21.91
C ASP A 112 4.60 10.47 -21.65
N ALA A 113 5.00 9.76 -22.70
CA ALA A 113 5.37 8.35 -22.62
C ALA A 113 6.63 8.10 -21.78
N GLU A 114 7.58 9.05 -21.76
CA GLU A 114 8.78 8.94 -20.93
C GLU A 114 8.41 9.11 -19.45
N ALA A 115 7.55 10.09 -19.12
CA ALA A 115 7.03 10.27 -17.77
C ALA A 115 6.25 9.02 -17.28
N VAL A 116 5.42 8.43 -18.13
CA VAL A 116 4.71 7.18 -17.82
C VAL A 116 5.67 6.03 -17.55
N THR A 117 6.72 5.89 -18.37
CA THR A 117 7.74 4.85 -18.17
C THR A 117 8.50 5.06 -16.86
N ALA A 118 8.93 6.30 -16.59
CA ALA A 118 9.59 6.65 -15.34
C ALA A 118 8.70 6.40 -14.11
N ALA A 119 7.38 6.63 -14.24
CA ALA A 119 6.41 6.35 -13.19
C ALA A 119 6.28 4.85 -12.89
N ILE A 120 6.35 3.98 -13.90
CA ILE A 120 6.36 2.53 -13.73
C ILE A 120 7.62 2.10 -12.96
N GLU A 121 8.80 2.54 -13.40
CA GLU A 121 10.07 2.23 -12.73
C GLU A 121 10.07 2.70 -11.27
N TRP A 122 9.56 3.90 -11.02
CA TRP A 122 9.40 4.44 -9.69
C TRP A 122 8.46 3.59 -8.85
N LEU A 123 7.30 3.20 -9.39
CA LEU A 123 6.30 2.44 -8.66
C LEU A 123 6.79 1.03 -8.34
N VAL A 124 7.51 0.36 -9.24
CA VAL A 124 8.14 -0.95 -8.99
C VAL A 124 9.12 -0.84 -7.83
N ARG A 125 10.15 0.02 -7.96
CA ARG A 125 11.16 0.22 -6.91
C ARG A 125 10.53 0.55 -5.57
N ARG A 126 9.55 1.46 -5.57
CA ARG A 126 8.91 1.92 -4.34
C ARG A 126 8.05 0.84 -3.69
N THR A 127 7.53 -0.09 -4.48
CA THR A 127 6.80 -1.24 -3.95
C THR A 127 7.73 -2.17 -3.19
N ASP A 128 8.93 -2.39 -3.70
CA ASP A 128 9.94 -3.22 -3.05
C ASP A 128 10.46 -2.55 -1.77
N ASP A 129 10.75 -1.23 -1.80
CA ASP A 129 11.12 -0.47 -0.60
C ASP A 129 10.07 -0.63 0.52
N TYR A 130 8.79 -0.55 0.17
CA TYR A 130 7.69 -0.71 1.14
C TYR A 130 7.59 -2.15 1.66
N ALA A 131 7.70 -3.13 0.77
CA ALA A 131 7.65 -4.53 1.16
C ALA A 131 8.80 -4.88 2.12
N ASP A 132 10.01 -4.40 1.82
CA ASP A 132 11.21 -4.63 2.65
C ASP A 132 11.10 -3.95 4.01
N ALA A 133 10.70 -2.67 4.06
CA ALA A 133 10.51 -1.94 5.32
C ALA A 133 9.45 -2.62 6.21
N VAL A 134 8.34 -3.07 5.62
CA VAL A 134 7.30 -3.80 6.34
C VAL A 134 7.79 -5.15 6.82
N ALA A 135 8.46 -5.94 5.98
CA ALA A 135 9.00 -7.25 6.36
C ALA A 135 10.04 -7.13 7.50
N LYS A 136 10.84 -6.05 7.48
CA LYS A 136 11.85 -5.74 8.47
C LYS A 136 11.26 -5.38 9.83
N HIS A 137 10.22 -4.55 9.87
CA HIS A 137 9.72 -3.95 11.13
C HIS A 137 8.38 -4.52 11.64
N LEU A 138 7.59 -5.13 10.77
CA LEU A 138 6.24 -5.59 11.07
C LEU A 138 6.10 -7.10 10.89
N ARG A 139 6.88 -7.88 11.64
CA ARG A 139 6.61 -9.32 11.71
C ARG A 139 5.19 -9.56 12.23
N ALA A 140 4.51 -10.55 11.68
CA ALA A 140 3.31 -11.09 12.30
C ALA A 140 3.76 -11.56 13.67
N ASP A 141 3.13 -11.03 14.72
CA ASP A 141 3.25 -11.65 16.02
C ASP A 141 3.00 -13.15 15.82
N GLY A 142 3.99 -13.99 16.15
CA GLY A 142 3.81 -15.43 16.22
C GLY A 142 2.54 -15.71 17.06
N PRO A 143 1.83 -16.83 16.86
CA PRO A 143 0.47 -17.04 17.36
C PRO A 143 0.35 -16.62 18.84
N GLY A 144 -0.14 -15.39 19.05
CA GLY A 144 0.18 -14.63 20.25
C GLY A 144 -1.08 -13.97 20.78
N ARG A 145 -1.73 -14.72 21.68
CA ARG A 145 -2.77 -14.31 22.65
C ARG A 145 -3.82 -13.32 22.15
N SER A 146 -5.01 -13.86 21.90
CA SER A 146 -6.25 -13.13 22.14
C SER A 146 -6.19 -12.43 23.51
N PRO A 147 -6.64 -11.17 23.63
CA PRO A 147 -6.79 -10.48 24.92
C PRO A 147 -7.80 -11.13 25.87
N ASP A 148 -8.52 -12.18 25.44
CA ASP A 148 -9.61 -12.82 26.17
C ASP A 148 -9.21 -13.93 27.17
N GLN A 149 -7.92 -14.12 27.46
CA GLN A 149 -7.52 -14.96 28.60
C GLN A 149 -7.20 -14.12 29.83
N GLN A 150 -8.18 -13.34 30.30
CA GLN A 150 -8.23 -12.97 31.70
C GLN A 150 -8.77 -14.15 32.49
N SER A 151 -7.89 -14.71 33.32
CA SER A 151 -8.12 -15.82 34.23
C SER A 151 -9.43 -15.67 35.02
N TYR A 152 -10.42 -16.51 34.73
CA TYR A 152 -11.41 -16.89 35.75
C TYR A 152 -10.74 -17.90 36.68
N VAL A 153 -10.12 -17.40 37.76
CA VAL A 153 -9.90 -18.19 38.96
C VAL A 153 -11.26 -18.33 39.62
N ARG A 154 -11.88 -19.51 39.51
CA ARG A 154 -12.93 -19.90 40.46
C ARG A 154 -12.23 -20.41 41.71
N ILE A 155 -12.41 -19.69 42.81
CA ILE A 155 -12.29 -20.22 44.18
C ILE A 155 -13.65 -20.82 44.53
#